data_AF-A0A970P5H0-F1
#
_entry.id   AF-A0A970P5H0-F1
#
_cell.length_a   1.000
_cell.length_b   1.000
_cell.length_c   1.000
_cell.angle_alpha   90.00
_cell.angle_beta   90.00
_cell.angle_gamma   90.00
#
_symmetry.space_group_name_H-M   'P 1'
#
loop_
_entity.id
_entity.type
_entity.pdbx_description
1 polymer ?
#
loop_
_entity_poly.entity_id
_entity_poly.type
_entity_poly.pdbx_seq_one_letter_code
_entity_poly.pdbx_strand_id
1 'polypeptide(L)'
;PAGVKINLTETLLDKTRIAESNEIRMNGVLLESLLSASVVTTDCPSCGELAGESTCCRAVGFSGEIFEDLPAALIKEAAYRALFAASPAE
;
A
#
# COMPACT_ATOMS: atom_id res chain seq x y z
N PRO A 1 20.63 13.33 0.06
CA PRO A 1 19.26 13.35 0.64
C PRO A 1 18.40 14.42 -0.06
N ALA A 2 17.33 14.03 -0.76
CA ALA A 2 16.54 14.90 -1.64
C ALA A 2 15.66 15.96 -0.94
N GLY A 3 15.95 16.34 0.30
CA GLY A 3 15.17 17.35 1.03
C GLY A 3 13.73 16.94 1.39
N VAL A 4 13.38 15.66 1.28
CA VAL A 4 12.04 15.15 1.60
C VAL A 4 11.91 14.92 3.10
N LYS A 5 10.88 15.51 3.72
CA LYS A 5 10.47 15.23 5.10
C LYS A 5 9.33 14.22 5.09
N ILE A 6 9.49 13.14 5.85
CA ILE A 6 8.47 12.10 6.01
C ILE A 6 7.87 12.24 7.41
N ASN A 7 6.53 12.30 7.49
CA ASN A 7 5.80 12.09 8.72
C ASN A 7 5.05 10.76 8.56
N LEU A 8 5.35 9.79 9.42
CA LEU A 8 4.71 8.48 9.40
C LEU A 8 3.60 8.45 10.43
N THR A 9 2.42 8.01 10.01
CA THR A 9 1.30 7.69 10.90
C THR A 9 0.92 6.24 10.65
N GLU A 10 1.03 5.41 11.68
CA GLU A 10 0.53 4.04 11.65
C GLU A 10 -0.89 4.01 12.20
N THR A 11 -1.77 3.27 11.54
CA THR A 11 -3.17 3.10 11.95
C THR A 11 -3.42 1.64 12.24
N LEU A 12 -3.67 1.31 13.51
CA LEU A 12 -4.13 -0.03 13.87
C LEU A 12 -5.56 -0.22 13.32
N LEU A 13 -5.75 -1.29 12.57
CA LEU A 13 -7.04 -1.62 11.97
C LEU A 13 -7.77 -2.66 12.82
N ASP A 14 -9.10 -2.57 12.84
CA ASP A 14 -9.94 -3.65 13.34
C ASP A 14 -10.02 -4.78 12.30
N LYS A 15 -10.24 -6.01 12.75
CA LYS A 15 -10.33 -7.18 11.86
C LYS A 15 -11.42 -7.08 10.78
N THR A 16 -12.49 -6.32 11.03
CA THR A 16 -13.54 -6.04 10.03
C THR A 16 -13.04 -5.24 8.83
N ARG A 17 -11.85 -4.65 8.93
CA ARG A 17 -11.20 -3.82 7.91
C ARG A 17 -10.03 -4.53 7.23
N ILE A 18 -10.02 -5.87 7.21
CA ILE A 18 -8.92 -6.65 6.62
C ILE A 18 -8.65 -6.35 5.13
N ALA A 19 -9.67 -5.90 4.41
CA ALA A 19 -9.53 -5.45 3.02
C ALA A 19 -8.64 -4.21 2.87
N GLU A 20 -8.43 -3.44 3.95
CA GLU A 20 -7.54 -2.27 4.00
C GLU A 20 -6.15 -2.63 4.55
N SER A 21 -5.89 -3.91 4.86
CA SER A 21 -4.58 -4.36 5.32
C SER A 21 -3.50 -3.96 4.30
N ASN A 22 -2.36 -3.50 4.80
CA ASN A 22 -1.20 -3.15 3.98
C ASN A 22 -1.48 -1.98 3.00
N GLU A 23 -2.52 -1.18 3.23
CA GLU A 23 -2.68 0.10 2.57
C GLU A 23 -1.57 1.06 2.96
N ILE A 24 -0.93 1.66 1.96
CA ILE A 24 0.00 2.77 2.15
C ILE A 24 -0.57 3.98 1.41
N ARG A 25 -0.65 5.11 2.11
CA ARG A 25 -1.16 6.36 1.57
C ARG A 25 -0.08 7.43 1.59
N MET A 26 0.22 7.99 0.41
CA MET A 26 1.12 9.14 0.27
C MET A 26 0.27 10.40 0.17
N ASN A 27 0.34 11.26 1.18
CA ASN A 27 -0.51 12.47 1.27
C ASN A 27 -2.01 12.16 1.09
N GLY A 28 -2.47 11.02 1.64
CA GLY A 28 -3.86 10.56 1.54
C GLY A 28 -4.18 9.73 0.29
N VAL A 29 -3.33 9.73 -0.74
CA VAL A 29 -3.52 8.99 -1.99
C VAL A 29 -2.97 7.58 -1.87
N LEU A 30 -3.76 6.59 -2.28
CA LEU A 30 -3.39 5.17 -2.28
C LEU A 30 -2.18 4.88 -3.19
N LEU A 31 -1.28 4.04 -2.69
CA LEU A 31 -0.05 3.63 -3.39
C LEU A 31 -0.35 3.01 -4.77
N GLU A 32 -1.36 2.16 -4.87
CA GLU A 32 -1.79 1.54 -6.12
C GLU A 32 -2.28 2.57 -7.14
N SER A 33 -2.95 3.63 -6.70
CA SER A 33 -3.42 4.69 -7.60
C SER A 33 -2.24 5.47 -8.18
N LEU A 34 -1.24 5.78 -7.35
CA LEU A 34 -0.01 6.44 -7.78
C LEU A 34 0.80 5.57 -8.75
N LEU A 35 0.85 4.26 -8.49
CA LEU A 35 1.59 3.32 -9.32
C LEU A 35 0.83 2.87 -10.56
N SER A 36 -0.48 3.10 -10.64
CA SER A 36 -1.37 2.40 -11.59
C SER A 36 -1.28 0.87 -11.43
N ALA A 37 -1.14 0.43 -10.18
CA ALA A 37 -1.10 -0.99 -9.81
C ALA A 37 -2.52 -1.53 -9.61
N SER A 38 -2.67 -2.84 -9.66
CA SER A 38 -3.92 -3.51 -9.30
C SER A 38 -3.93 -3.88 -7.82
N VAL A 39 -5.14 -4.05 -7.28
CA VAL A 39 -5.36 -4.65 -5.97
C VAL A 39 -5.92 -6.05 -6.18
N VAL A 40 -5.35 -7.01 -5.47
CA VAL A 40 -5.81 -8.41 -5.44
C VAL A 40 -5.94 -8.86 -3.99
N THR A 41 -6.58 -10.01 -3.77
CA THR A 41 -6.66 -10.63 -2.45
C THR A 41 -5.93 -11.96 -2.43
N THR A 42 -5.21 -12.22 -1.35
CA THR A 42 -4.43 -13.46 -1.14
C THR A 42 -4.73 -14.03 0.24
N ASP A 43 -4.55 -15.35 0.39
CA ASP A 43 -4.67 -16.04 1.68
C ASP A 43 -3.34 -15.95 2.44
N CYS A 44 -3.01 -14.73 2.89
CA CYS A 44 -1.75 -14.43 3.58
C CYS A 44 -1.76 -15.02 5.01
N PRO A 45 -0.85 -15.95 5.34
CA PRO A 45 -0.82 -16.59 6.66
C PRO A 45 -0.63 -15.60 7.81
N SER A 46 0.20 -14.57 7.61
CA SER A 46 0.48 -13.54 8.62
C SER A 46 -0.78 -12.79 9.04
N CYS A 47 -1.63 -12.40 8.08
CA CYS A 47 -2.88 -11.72 8.38
C CYS A 47 -3.88 -12.62 9.09
N GLY A 48 -3.92 -13.92 8.75
CA GLY A 48 -4.74 -14.90 9.46
C GLY A 48 -4.33 -15.08 10.91
N GLU A 49 -3.02 -15.15 11.18
CA GLU A 49 -2.48 -15.22 12.53
C GLU A 49 -2.81 -13.96 13.36
N LEU A 50 -2.66 -12.76 12.77
CA LEU A 50 -2.96 -11.49 13.43
C LEU A 50 -4.45 -11.29 13.68
N ALA A 51 -5.31 -11.74 12.75
CA ALA A 51 -6.76 -11.66 12.90
C ALA A 51 -7.32 -12.75 13.84
N GLY A 52 -6.57 -13.83 14.08
CA GLY A 52 -6.99 -14.99 14.85
C GLY A 52 -7.99 -15.90 14.13
N GLU A 53 -8.19 -15.69 12.82
CA GLU A 53 -9.07 -16.48 11.95
C GLU A 53 -8.55 -16.48 10.51
N SER A 54 -8.90 -17.51 9.73
CA SER A 54 -8.54 -17.54 8.31
C SER A 54 -9.15 -16.33 7.59
N THR A 55 -8.32 -15.61 6.84
CA THR A 55 -8.72 -14.38 6.18
C THR A 55 -7.93 -14.16 4.91
N CYS A 56 -8.58 -13.57 3.90
CA CYS A 56 -7.89 -13.11 2.70
C CYS A 56 -7.64 -11.61 2.82
N CYS A 57 -6.37 -11.22 2.82
CA CYS A 57 -5.99 -9.81 2.92
C CYS A 57 -5.66 -9.23 1.54
N ARG A 58 -5.49 -7.92 1.53
CA ARG A 58 -5.12 -7.14 0.35
C ARG A 58 -3.64 -7.35 -0.02
N ALA A 59 -3.38 -7.49 -1.32
CA ALA A 59 -2.06 -7.50 -1.92
C ALA A 59 -2.04 -6.58 -3.17
N VAL A 60 -0.86 -6.13 -3.59
CA VAL A 60 -0.69 -5.21 -4.72
C VAL A 60 -0.09 -5.95 -5.91
N GLY A 61 -0.76 -5.88 -7.06
CA GLY A 61 -0.28 -6.38 -8.33
C GLY A 61 0.44 -5.28 -9.12
N PHE A 62 1.74 -5.41 -9.35
CA PHE A 62 2.51 -4.42 -10.09
C PHE A 62 3.53 -5.10 -11.01
N SER A 63 3.60 -4.66 -12.27
CA SER A 63 4.49 -5.23 -13.28
C SER A 63 4.38 -6.76 -13.46
N GLY A 64 3.19 -7.32 -13.26
CA GLY A 64 2.93 -8.76 -13.38
C GLY A 64 3.27 -9.60 -12.14
N GLU A 65 3.75 -8.97 -11.07
CA GLU A 65 4.05 -9.61 -9.79
C GLU A 65 3.01 -9.22 -8.73
N ILE A 66 2.81 -10.09 -7.72
CA ILE A 66 1.90 -9.87 -6.60
C ILE A 66 2.72 -9.70 -5.33
N PHE A 67 2.44 -8.63 -4.59
CA PHE A 67 3.13 -8.24 -3.37
C PHE A 67 2.16 -8.21 -2.18
N GLU A 68 2.29 -9.20 -1.29
CA GLU A 68 1.65 -9.16 0.02
C GLU A 68 2.40 -8.22 0.96
N ASP A 69 3.74 -8.27 0.94
CA ASP A 69 4.63 -7.29 1.55
C ASP A 69 5.17 -6.32 0.48
N LEU A 70 5.04 -5.02 0.73
CA LEU A 70 5.38 -3.99 -0.25
C LEU A 70 6.88 -3.68 -0.19
N PRO A 71 7.65 -3.98 -1.25
CA PRO A 71 9.08 -3.73 -1.24
C PRO A 71 9.36 -2.24 -1.18
N ALA A 72 10.43 -1.85 -0.48
CA ALA A 72 10.82 -0.45 -0.31
C ALA A 72 11.02 0.30 -1.64
N ALA A 73 11.34 -0.40 -2.73
CA ALA A 73 11.41 0.19 -4.06
C ALA A 73 10.05 0.71 -4.55
N LEU A 74 8.97 -0.05 -4.37
CA LEU A 74 7.60 0.35 -4.75
C LEU A 74 7.12 1.54 -3.90
N ILE A 75 7.40 1.51 -2.59
CA ILE A 75 7.05 2.60 -1.66
C ILE A 75 7.75 3.89 -2.07
N LYS A 76 9.05 3.83 -2.40
CA LYS A 76 9.81 5.01 -2.86
C LYS A 76 9.29 5.56 -4.19
N GLU A 77 8.96 4.69 -5.15
CA GLU A 77 8.39 5.11 -6.43
C GLU A 77 7.04 5.81 -6.24
N ALA A 78 6.17 5.25 -5.40
CA ALA A 78 4.89 5.89 -5.08
C ALA A 78 5.06 7.25 -4.40
N ALA A 79 6.01 7.36 -3.45
CA ALA A 79 6.34 8.64 -2.81
C ALA A 79 6.89 9.66 -3.81
N TYR A 80 7.73 9.24 -4.76
CA TYR A 80 8.24 10.11 -5.81
C TYR A 80 7.11 10.64 -6.69
N ARG A 81 6.19 9.78 -7.12
CA ARG A 81 5.01 10.19 -7.90
C ARG A 81 4.11 11.15 -7.12
N ALA A 82 3.88 10.89 -5.83
CA ALA A 82 3.06 11.76 -4.99
C ALA A 82 3.64 13.18 -4.79
N LEU A 83 4.97 13.33 -4.90
CA LEU A 83 5.65 14.62 -4.72
C LEU A 83 5.93 15.34 -6.04
N PHE A 84 6.16 14.60 -7.14
CA PHE A 84 6.76 15.15 -8.35
C PHE A 84 6.08 14.75 -9.66
N ALA A 85 5.17 13.77 -9.67
CA ALA A 85 4.34 13.56 -10.85
C ALA A 85 3.31 14.70 -10.88
N ALA A 86 3.33 15.53 -11.92
CA ALA A 86 2.39 16.61 -12.08
C ALA A 86 0.95 16.09 -11.88
N SER A 87 0.17 16.75 -11.02
CA SER A 87 -1.29 16.55 -11.03
C SER A 87 -1.79 16.68 -12.47
N PRO A 88 -2.76 15.86 -12.91
CA PRO A 88 -3.54 16.22 -14.09
C PRO A 88 -4.03 17.66 -13.86
N ALA A 89 -3.78 18.54 -14.83
CA ALA A 89 -4.20 19.93 -14.76
C ALA A 89 -5.70 20.00 -14.42
N GLU A 90 -6.03 20.81 -13.42
CA GLU A 90 -7.39 21.19 -13.04
C GLU A 90 -8.05 22.07 -14.12
#